data_AF-A0A3S4IE56-F1
#
_entry.id   AF-A0A3S4IE56-F1
#
_cell.length_a   1.000
_cell.length_b   1.000
_cell.length_c   1.000
_cell.angle_alpha   90.00
_cell.angle_beta   90.00
_cell.angle_gamma   90.00
#
_symmetry.space_group_name_H-M   'P 1'
#
loop_
_entity.id
_entity.type
_entity.pdbx_description
1 polymer ?
#
loop_
_entity_poly.entity_id
_entity_poly.type
_entity_poly.pdbx_seq_one_letter_code
_entity_poly.pdbx_strand_id
1 'polypeptide(L)'
;MASIDFRNKINWHRRYRSPQGVKTEHEILRIFESDRGRIINSPAIRRLQQKTQVFPLERNAAVRTRLTHSMEVQQVGRYIAKEILSRLKEQNRLEEYGLDALTGPFESIVEMACLMHDIGNPPFGHFGEAAINDWFRQRLHPEDAESQPLTHDRCVVSSLRLQEGEENLNDIRRKVRQDICHFEGNAQGIRLVHTLMRMNLTWAQVGGILKYTRPAWWRGSVPDSHRYLMKKPGYYLSEEKYIARLRKELQLAPYSRFPLTWIMEAADDISYCVADLEDAVEKESLALSSFITIYITRGATMRRIRCLSWW
;
A
#
# COMPACT_ATOMS: atom_id res chain seq x y z
N MET A 1 27.73 8.69 -5.82
CA MET A 1 26.30 8.51 -5.47
C MET A 1 25.51 9.52 -6.30
N ALA A 2 24.37 9.14 -6.88
CA ALA A 2 23.49 10.12 -7.54
C ALA A 2 23.06 11.18 -6.50
N SER A 3 23.05 12.46 -6.86
CA SER A 3 22.61 13.51 -5.94
C SER A 3 21.12 13.36 -5.65
N ILE A 4 20.74 13.51 -4.38
CA ILE A 4 19.34 13.45 -3.95
C ILE A 4 18.67 14.76 -4.34
N ASP A 5 17.59 14.70 -5.11
CA ASP A 5 16.78 15.85 -5.48
C ASP A 5 15.30 15.46 -5.49
N PHE A 6 14.54 15.97 -4.51
CA PHE A 6 13.12 15.67 -4.34
C PHE A 6 12.22 16.32 -5.39
N ARG A 7 12.71 17.32 -6.15
CA ARG A 7 11.96 17.89 -7.28
C ARG A 7 11.68 16.85 -8.36
N ASN A 8 12.55 15.84 -8.47
CA ASN A 8 12.39 14.69 -9.37
C ASN A 8 11.43 13.62 -8.84
N LYS A 9 11.03 13.69 -7.56
CA LYS A 9 10.21 12.68 -6.88
C LYS A 9 8.81 13.20 -6.54
N ILE A 10 8.70 14.43 -6.07
CA ILE A 10 7.43 15.10 -5.75
C ILE A 10 6.82 15.63 -7.06
N ASN A 11 6.46 14.69 -7.94
CA ASN A 11 5.86 14.95 -9.24
C ASN A 11 4.36 15.30 -9.07
N TRP A 12 4.04 16.57 -9.35
CA TRP A 12 2.70 17.16 -9.27
C TRP A 12 1.86 16.96 -10.54
N HIS A 13 2.40 16.35 -11.59
CA HIS A 13 1.62 15.98 -12.78
C HIS A 13 0.66 14.83 -12.49
N ARG A 14 -0.35 14.70 -13.34
CA ARG A 14 -1.42 13.70 -13.23
C ARG A 14 -1.46 12.79 -14.45
N ARG A 15 -2.14 11.65 -14.35
CA ARG A 15 -2.29 10.73 -15.49
C ARG A 15 -3.17 11.32 -16.60
N TYR A 16 -4.25 12.01 -16.23
CA TYR A 16 -5.23 12.58 -17.15
C TYR A 16 -5.36 14.08 -16.93
N ARG A 17 -5.55 14.85 -18.01
CA ARG A 17 -5.70 16.32 -17.97
C ARG A 17 -4.67 16.97 -17.03
N SER A 18 -3.41 16.57 -17.21
CA SER A 18 -2.34 17.00 -16.32
C SER A 18 -2.11 18.49 -16.45
N PRO A 19 -1.94 19.24 -15.33
CA PRO A 19 -1.43 20.60 -15.40
C PRO A 19 -0.05 20.59 -16.09
N GLN A 20 0.22 21.63 -16.88
CA GLN A 20 1.44 21.81 -17.68
C GLN A 20 2.10 23.17 -17.40
N GLY A 21 3.33 23.32 -17.86
CA GLY A 21 4.13 24.54 -17.74
C GLY A 21 4.80 24.71 -16.38
N VAL A 22 5.53 25.81 -16.22
CA VAL A 22 6.14 26.17 -14.94
C VAL A 22 5.04 26.48 -13.91
N LYS A 23 5.29 26.13 -12.66
CA LYS A 23 4.37 26.34 -11.53
C LYS A 23 5.15 27.01 -10.41
N THR A 24 4.55 28.03 -9.81
CA THR A 24 5.01 28.63 -8.57
C THR A 24 4.83 27.64 -7.40
N GLU A 25 5.54 27.87 -6.30
CA GLU A 25 5.36 27.08 -5.06
C GLU A 25 3.89 27.01 -4.63
N HIS A 26 3.18 28.15 -4.65
CA HIS A 26 1.77 28.21 -4.28
C HIS A 26 0.87 27.39 -5.21
N GLU A 27 1.13 27.42 -6.53
CA GLU A 27 0.38 26.59 -7.48
C GLU A 27 0.62 25.11 -7.27
N ILE A 28 1.87 24.69 -6.98
CA ILE A 28 2.21 23.31 -6.66
C ILE A 28 1.48 22.88 -5.38
N LEU A 29 1.50 23.70 -4.33
CA LEU A 29 0.77 23.44 -3.09
C LEU A 29 -0.72 23.22 -3.35
N ARG A 30 -1.37 24.09 -4.14
CA ARG A 30 -2.79 23.93 -4.51
C ARG A 30 -3.08 22.63 -5.27
N ILE A 31 -2.14 22.13 -6.06
CA ILE A 31 -2.30 20.84 -6.76
C ILE A 31 -2.35 19.68 -5.76
N PHE A 32 -1.52 19.69 -4.72
CA PHE A 32 -1.54 18.68 -3.67
C PHE A 32 -2.71 18.85 -2.69
N GLU A 33 -3.13 20.08 -2.40
CA GLU A 33 -4.38 20.32 -1.66
C GLU A 33 -5.62 19.80 -2.43
N SER A 34 -5.59 19.87 -3.77
CA SER A 34 -6.62 19.21 -4.58
C SER A 34 -6.63 17.69 -4.41
N ASP A 35 -5.47 17.05 -4.22
CA ASP A 35 -5.41 15.62 -3.90
C ASP A 35 -6.05 15.31 -2.55
N ARG A 36 -5.76 16.10 -1.50
CA ARG A 36 -6.43 15.97 -0.20
C ARG A 36 -7.95 16.01 -0.35
N GLY A 37 -8.46 17.02 -1.05
CA GLY A 37 -9.89 17.17 -1.31
C GLY A 37 -10.51 15.95 -2.01
N ARG A 38 -9.83 15.39 -3.02
CA ARG A 38 -10.27 14.17 -3.73
C ARG A 38 -10.31 12.94 -2.82
N ILE A 39 -9.33 12.81 -1.94
CA ILE A 39 -9.17 11.65 -1.06
C ILE A 39 -10.20 11.71 0.07
N ILE A 40 -10.24 12.80 0.83
CA ILE A 40 -11.12 12.96 1.99
C ILE A 40 -12.60 12.84 1.58
N ASN A 41 -12.99 13.44 0.44
CA ASN A 41 -14.36 13.37 -0.04
C ASN A 41 -14.70 12.07 -0.78
N SER A 42 -13.75 11.13 -0.90
CA SER A 42 -13.98 9.87 -1.62
C SER A 42 -14.90 8.93 -0.84
N PRO A 43 -15.90 8.30 -1.49
CA PRO A 43 -16.67 7.24 -0.86
C PRO A 43 -15.80 6.02 -0.50
N ALA A 44 -14.63 5.85 -1.12
CA ALA A 44 -13.70 4.79 -0.75
C ALA A 44 -13.11 4.99 0.65
N ILE A 45 -12.83 6.24 1.05
CA ILE A 45 -12.40 6.57 2.42
C ILE A 45 -13.56 6.45 3.40
N ARG A 46 -14.75 6.98 3.07
CA ARG A 46 -15.93 6.84 3.95
C ARG A 46 -16.27 5.38 4.27
N ARG A 47 -16.10 4.46 3.31
CA ARG A 47 -16.33 3.01 3.53
C ARG A 47 -15.40 2.41 4.58
N LEU A 48 -14.25 3.01 4.89
CA LEU A 48 -13.34 2.49 5.92
C LEU A 48 -13.97 2.52 7.32
N GLN A 49 -14.96 3.38 7.57
CA GLN A 49 -15.68 3.42 8.85
C GLN A 49 -16.54 2.15 9.08
N GLN A 50 -16.82 1.40 8.03
CA GLN A 50 -17.54 0.12 8.08
C GLN A 50 -16.64 -1.04 7.68
N LYS A 51 -15.32 -0.90 7.85
CA LYS A 51 -14.37 -2.01 7.76
C LYS A 51 -13.73 -2.23 9.11
N THR A 52 -13.71 -3.50 9.51
CA THR A 52 -13.12 -3.94 10.77
C THR A 52 -11.61 -3.71 10.79
N GLN A 53 -11.13 -3.25 11.93
CA GLN A 53 -9.72 -3.23 12.30
C GLN A 53 -9.59 -4.19 13.48
N VAL A 54 -9.00 -5.37 13.27
CA VAL A 54 -8.83 -6.45 14.26
C VAL A 54 -10.14 -7.03 14.81
N PHE A 55 -10.96 -6.24 15.50
CA PHE A 55 -12.23 -6.66 16.06
C PHE A 55 -13.41 -6.53 15.07
N PRO A 56 -14.46 -7.37 15.18
CA PRO A 56 -15.69 -7.23 14.41
C PRO A 56 -16.31 -5.82 14.53
N LEU A 57 -17.16 -5.44 13.58
CA LEU A 57 -17.87 -4.16 13.67
C LEU A 57 -18.81 -4.21 14.87
N GLU A 58 -18.51 -3.40 15.87
CA GLU A 58 -19.29 -3.34 17.08
C GLU A 58 -20.19 -2.11 17.12
N ARG A 59 -21.22 -2.18 17.98
CA ARG A 59 -22.02 -0.99 18.32
C ARG A 59 -21.23 -0.01 19.19
N ASN A 60 -20.14 -0.45 19.82
CA ASN A 60 -19.27 0.40 20.61
C ASN A 60 -18.36 1.22 19.69
N ALA A 61 -18.58 2.53 19.65
CA ALA A 61 -17.78 3.46 18.86
C ALA A 61 -16.35 3.68 19.41
N ALA A 62 -16.05 3.18 20.61
CA ALA A 62 -14.70 3.23 21.18
C ALA A 62 -13.72 2.28 20.48
N VAL A 63 -14.22 1.20 19.87
CA VAL A 63 -13.38 0.25 19.12
C VAL A 63 -13.05 0.83 17.75
N ARG A 64 -11.78 0.71 17.35
CA ARG A 64 -11.30 1.32 16.11
C ARG A 64 -11.87 0.60 14.88
N THR A 65 -12.19 1.42 13.88
CA THR A 65 -12.44 0.99 12.50
C THR A 65 -11.19 1.22 11.66
N ARG A 66 -11.15 0.74 10.41
CA ARG A 66 -10.04 1.09 9.50
C ARG A 66 -9.91 2.59 9.27
N LEU A 67 -11.02 3.34 9.35
CA LEU A 67 -10.97 4.80 9.18
C LEU A 67 -10.26 5.46 10.36
N THR A 68 -10.65 5.12 11.59
CA THR A 68 -10.06 5.73 12.80
C THR A 68 -8.59 5.33 12.96
N HIS A 69 -8.25 4.06 12.69
CA HIS A 69 -6.84 3.63 12.60
C HIS A 69 -6.07 4.46 11.57
N SER A 70 -6.60 4.61 10.35
CA SER A 70 -5.94 5.39 9.31
C SER A 70 -5.75 6.88 9.67
N MET A 71 -6.64 7.46 10.49
CA MET A 71 -6.48 8.82 11.02
C MET A 71 -5.35 8.91 12.06
N GLU A 72 -5.19 7.89 12.90
CA GLU A 72 -4.07 7.81 13.85
C GLU A 72 -2.73 7.65 13.11
N VAL A 73 -2.67 6.75 12.12
CA VAL A 73 -1.51 6.57 11.23
C VAL A 73 -1.19 7.86 10.47
N GLN A 74 -2.22 8.62 10.04
CA GLN A 74 -2.04 9.92 9.40
C GLN A 74 -1.35 10.92 10.33
N GLN A 75 -1.76 10.99 11.60
CA GLN A 75 -1.16 11.89 12.58
C GLN A 75 0.29 11.50 12.91
N VAL A 76 0.59 10.21 13.04
CA VAL A 76 1.98 9.74 13.25
C VAL A 76 2.83 10.04 12.00
N GLY A 77 2.31 9.81 10.80
CA GLY A 77 2.99 10.14 9.54
C GLY A 77 3.29 11.63 9.41
N ARG A 78 2.33 12.50 9.78
CA ARG A 78 2.52 13.95 9.87
C ARG A 78 3.67 14.30 10.81
N TYR A 79 3.72 13.69 11.99
CA TYR A 79 4.77 13.93 12.97
C TYR A 79 6.16 13.54 12.44
N ILE A 80 6.30 12.33 11.87
CA ILE A 80 7.59 11.87 11.31
C ILE A 80 8.03 12.76 10.15
N ALA A 81 7.11 13.15 9.26
CA ALA A 81 7.42 14.03 8.13
C ALA A 81 7.93 15.40 8.61
N LYS A 82 7.27 16.00 9.60
CA LYS A 82 7.69 17.26 10.21
C LYS A 82 9.06 17.17 10.88
N GLU A 83 9.32 16.08 11.61
CA GLU A 83 10.60 15.86 12.27
C GLU A 83 11.74 15.75 11.25
N ILE A 84 11.54 15.00 10.16
CA ILE A 84 12.50 14.89 9.06
C ILE A 84 12.80 16.27 8.46
N LEU A 85 11.76 17.05 8.14
CA LEU A 85 11.93 18.38 7.56
C LEU A 85 12.63 19.35 8.53
N SER A 86 12.30 19.30 9.83
CA SER A 86 12.96 20.10 10.86
C SER A 86 14.45 19.78 10.96
N ARG A 87 14.80 18.48 11.02
CA ARG A 87 16.20 18.04 11.10
C ARG A 87 16.99 18.41 9.86
N LEU A 88 16.40 18.28 8.66
CA LEU A 88 17.04 18.71 7.42
C LEU A 88 17.23 20.23 7.37
N LYS A 89 16.30 21.00 7.94
CA LYS A 89 16.43 22.45 8.06
C LYS A 89 17.58 22.84 8.98
N GLU A 90 17.67 22.22 10.16
CA GLU A 90 18.77 22.44 11.12
C GLU A 90 20.15 22.12 10.52
N GLN A 91 20.20 21.13 9.63
CA GLN A 91 21.42 20.74 8.92
C GLN A 91 21.70 21.59 7.66
N ASN A 92 20.86 22.58 7.34
CA ASN A 92 20.90 23.37 6.10
C ASN A 92 20.85 22.54 4.81
N ARG A 93 20.09 21.44 4.82
CA ARG A 93 20.00 20.46 3.70
C ARG A 93 18.70 20.50 2.92
N LEU A 94 17.75 21.36 3.30
CA LEU A 94 16.48 21.47 2.58
C LEU A 94 16.70 21.89 1.12
N GLU A 95 17.50 22.93 0.89
CA GLU A 95 17.83 23.40 -0.46
C GLU A 95 18.72 22.41 -1.21
N GLU A 96 19.72 21.80 -0.54
CA GLU A 96 20.59 20.74 -1.10
C GLU A 96 19.75 19.62 -1.73
N TYR A 97 18.65 19.25 -1.07
CA TYR A 97 17.76 18.18 -1.50
C TYR A 97 16.56 18.65 -2.32
N GLY A 98 16.46 19.94 -2.64
CA GLY A 98 15.35 20.53 -3.40
C GLY A 98 13.99 20.41 -2.69
N LEU A 99 13.98 20.46 -1.36
CA LEU A 99 12.77 20.39 -0.52
C LEU A 99 12.27 21.74 -0.02
N ASP A 100 13.06 22.80 -0.19
CA ASP A 100 12.78 24.18 0.26
C ASP A 100 11.38 24.66 -0.15
N ALA A 101 11.02 24.54 -1.42
CA ALA A 101 9.69 24.89 -1.95
C ALA A 101 8.69 23.70 -1.98
N LEU A 102 9.04 22.56 -1.36
CA LEU A 102 8.24 21.32 -1.40
C LEU A 102 7.91 20.76 -0.02
N THR A 103 8.15 21.52 1.05
CA THR A 103 7.85 21.14 2.44
C THR A 103 6.37 20.80 2.64
N GLY A 104 5.45 21.66 2.18
CA GLY A 104 4.01 21.43 2.24
C GLY A 104 3.56 20.16 1.48
N PRO A 105 3.90 20.03 0.18
CA PRO A 105 3.69 18.79 -0.58
C PRO A 105 4.24 17.53 0.08
N PHE A 106 5.46 17.57 0.62
CA PHE A 106 6.09 16.43 1.29
C PHE A 106 5.24 15.92 2.46
N GLU A 107 4.82 16.82 3.35
CA GLU A 107 3.93 16.50 4.48
C GLU A 107 2.58 15.96 3.98
N SER A 108 1.95 16.67 3.05
CA SER A 108 0.61 16.36 2.55
C SER A 108 0.55 14.98 1.86
N ILE A 109 1.57 14.62 1.06
CA ILE A 109 1.66 13.31 0.42
C ILE A 109 1.72 12.19 1.47
N VAL A 110 2.54 12.36 2.51
CA VAL A 110 2.67 11.36 3.59
C VAL A 110 1.34 11.19 4.31
N GLU A 111 0.73 12.28 4.76
CA GLU A 111 -0.57 12.24 5.45
C GLU A 111 -1.65 11.53 4.63
N MET A 112 -1.73 11.85 3.34
CA MET A 112 -2.71 11.25 2.44
C MET A 112 -2.39 9.80 2.06
N ALA A 113 -1.10 9.44 1.98
CA ALA A 113 -0.71 8.05 1.81
C ALA A 113 -1.07 7.22 3.05
N CYS A 114 -0.86 7.76 4.26
CA CYS A 114 -1.32 7.16 5.50
C CYS A 114 -2.84 6.95 5.51
N LEU A 115 -3.63 7.95 5.13
CA LEU A 115 -5.09 7.80 5.11
C LEU A 115 -5.57 6.73 4.08
N MET A 116 -4.80 6.52 3.02
CA MET A 116 -5.14 5.59 1.94
C MET A 116 -4.53 4.19 2.07
N HIS A 117 -3.62 3.94 3.02
CA HIS A 117 -2.85 2.69 3.07
C HIS A 117 -3.74 1.44 3.07
N ASP A 118 -4.90 1.57 3.72
CA ASP A 118 -5.87 0.48 3.89
C ASP A 118 -7.07 0.49 2.93
N ILE A 119 -7.07 1.42 1.96
CA ILE A 119 -8.23 1.68 1.09
C ILE A 119 -8.65 0.47 0.25
N GLY A 120 -7.68 -0.37 -0.13
CA GLY A 120 -7.85 -1.53 -1.00
C GLY A 120 -8.19 -2.83 -0.29
N ASN A 121 -8.16 -2.88 1.05
CA ASN A 121 -8.44 -4.12 1.78
C ASN A 121 -9.85 -4.65 1.50
N PRO A 122 -10.03 -5.98 1.41
CA PRO A 122 -11.36 -6.57 1.21
C PRO A 122 -12.17 -6.50 2.52
N PRO A 123 -13.46 -6.85 2.49
CA PRO A 123 -14.19 -7.20 3.70
C PRO A 123 -13.42 -8.25 4.51
N PHE A 124 -13.46 -8.16 5.84
CA PHE A 124 -12.77 -9.09 6.75
C PHE A 124 -11.23 -9.16 6.60
N GLY A 125 -10.60 -8.17 5.98
CA GLY A 125 -9.14 -8.06 5.91
C GLY A 125 -8.46 -9.33 5.37
N HIS A 126 -7.48 -9.86 6.10
CA HIS A 126 -6.72 -11.04 5.66
C HIS A 126 -7.57 -12.29 5.43
N PHE A 127 -8.67 -12.48 6.16
CA PHE A 127 -9.59 -13.60 5.90
C PHE A 127 -10.31 -13.43 4.56
N GLY A 128 -10.67 -12.20 4.20
CA GLY A 128 -11.20 -11.89 2.87
C GLY A 128 -10.18 -12.12 1.76
N GLU A 129 -8.92 -11.75 1.99
CA GLU A 129 -7.82 -12.04 1.04
C GLU A 129 -7.64 -13.55 0.84
N ALA A 130 -7.58 -14.31 1.94
CA ALA A 130 -7.45 -15.77 1.91
C ALA A 130 -8.62 -16.42 1.17
N ALA A 131 -9.86 -16.06 1.51
CA ALA A 131 -11.04 -16.62 0.86
C ALA A 131 -11.08 -16.37 -0.66
N ILE A 132 -10.73 -15.16 -1.11
CA ILE A 132 -10.65 -14.84 -2.54
C ILE A 132 -9.57 -15.71 -3.20
N ASN A 133 -8.37 -15.73 -2.63
CA ASN A 133 -7.24 -16.46 -3.19
C ASN A 133 -7.49 -17.97 -3.25
N ASP A 134 -8.00 -18.56 -2.17
CA ASP A 134 -8.26 -20.01 -2.09
C ASP A 134 -9.35 -20.43 -3.08
N TRP A 135 -10.43 -19.64 -3.20
CA TRP A 135 -11.50 -19.91 -4.15
C TRP A 135 -11.00 -19.89 -5.61
N PHE A 136 -10.15 -18.91 -5.96
CA PHE A 136 -9.57 -18.86 -7.30
C PHE A 136 -8.50 -19.94 -7.53
N ARG A 137 -7.70 -20.30 -6.52
CA ARG A 137 -6.72 -21.39 -6.62
C ARG A 137 -7.38 -22.72 -6.95
N GLN A 138 -8.48 -23.06 -6.30
CA GLN A 138 -9.24 -24.29 -6.56
C GLN A 138 -9.88 -24.34 -7.96
N ARG A 139 -9.96 -23.20 -8.66
CA ARG A 139 -10.51 -23.13 -10.03
C ARG A 139 -9.43 -23.04 -11.08
N LEU A 140 -8.37 -22.28 -10.81
CA LEU A 140 -7.38 -21.92 -11.81
C LEU A 140 -6.10 -22.73 -11.71
N HIS A 141 -5.82 -23.35 -10.56
CA HIS A 141 -4.62 -24.16 -10.31
C HIS A 141 -3.35 -23.53 -10.89
N PRO A 142 -2.92 -22.35 -10.39
CA PRO A 142 -1.74 -21.67 -10.92
C PRO A 142 -0.46 -22.51 -10.83
N GLU A 143 -0.41 -23.48 -9.91
CA GLU A 143 0.67 -24.47 -9.78
C GLU A 143 0.81 -25.36 -11.03
N ASP A 144 -0.28 -25.74 -11.69
CA ASP A 144 -0.24 -26.58 -12.91
C ASP A 144 0.37 -25.83 -14.09
N ALA A 145 0.40 -24.49 -14.03
CA ALA A 145 0.99 -23.68 -15.07
C ALA A 145 2.50 -23.47 -14.87
N GLU A 146 3.13 -24.00 -13.79
CA GLU A 146 4.55 -23.74 -13.45
C GLU A 146 5.53 -24.37 -14.44
N SER A 147 5.11 -25.44 -15.08
CA SER A 147 5.92 -26.22 -16.00
C SER A 147 5.38 -26.12 -17.44
N GLN A 148 5.78 -27.09 -18.26
CA GLN A 148 5.25 -27.29 -19.60
C GLN A 148 3.76 -27.67 -19.56
N PRO A 149 3.00 -27.50 -20.66
CA PRO A 149 1.61 -27.93 -20.73
C PRO A 149 1.43 -29.37 -20.22
N LEU A 150 0.55 -29.55 -19.24
CA LEU A 150 0.28 -30.85 -18.65
C LEU A 150 -0.86 -31.54 -19.40
N THR A 151 -0.79 -32.87 -19.54
CA THR A 151 -1.89 -33.68 -20.08
C THR A 151 -3.18 -33.54 -19.24
N HIS A 152 -3.03 -33.32 -17.93
CA HIS A 152 -4.11 -33.16 -16.97
C HIS A 152 -4.00 -31.81 -16.24
N ASP A 153 -4.20 -30.72 -16.98
CA ASP A 153 -4.30 -29.36 -16.40
C ASP A 153 -5.65 -29.18 -15.68
N ARG A 154 -5.61 -29.01 -14.34
CA ARG A 154 -6.80 -28.98 -13.47
C ARG A 154 -7.61 -27.70 -13.59
N CYS A 155 -7.13 -26.68 -14.31
CA CYS A 155 -7.86 -25.43 -14.48
C CYS A 155 -9.24 -25.66 -15.10
N VAL A 156 -10.28 -25.10 -14.48
CA VAL A 156 -11.66 -25.23 -14.96
C VAL A 156 -11.96 -24.34 -16.16
N VAL A 157 -11.12 -23.32 -16.41
CA VAL A 157 -11.29 -22.35 -17.50
C VAL A 157 -10.51 -22.83 -18.72
N SER A 158 -11.22 -23.34 -19.72
CA SER A 158 -10.63 -23.95 -20.93
C SER A 158 -9.65 -23.01 -21.66
N SER A 159 -9.97 -21.73 -21.78
CA SER A 159 -9.10 -20.73 -22.44
C SER A 159 -7.80 -20.44 -21.69
N LEU A 160 -7.76 -20.75 -20.38
CA LEU A 160 -6.58 -20.59 -19.55
C LEU A 160 -5.73 -21.86 -19.44
N ARG A 161 -6.18 -23.02 -19.96
CA ARG A 161 -5.39 -24.27 -20.06
C ARG A 161 -4.16 -24.08 -20.93
N LEU A 162 -3.00 -24.51 -20.42
CA LEU A 162 -1.78 -24.48 -21.23
C LEU A 162 -1.94 -25.45 -22.41
N GLN A 163 -1.46 -25.03 -23.59
CA GLN A 163 -1.58 -25.82 -24.82
C GLN A 163 -0.20 -26.03 -25.44
N GLU A 164 0.06 -27.24 -25.93
CA GLU A 164 1.30 -27.54 -26.64
C GLU A 164 1.43 -26.66 -27.90
N GLY A 165 2.62 -26.12 -28.14
CA GLY A 165 2.91 -25.27 -29.30
C GLY A 165 2.46 -23.81 -29.20
N GLU A 166 1.82 -23.40 -28.10
CA GLU A 166 1.28 -22.03 -27.94
C GLU A 166 2.07 -21.16 -26.93
N GLU A 167 3.40 -21.18 -26.96
CA GLU A 167 4.24 -20.56 -25.92
C GLU A 167 3.89 -19.11 -25.56
N ASN A 168 3.67 -18.25 -26.57
CA ASN A 168 3.30 -16.85 -26.32
C ASN A 168 1.97 -16.70 -25.56
N LEU A 169 0.98 -17.53 -25.87
CA LEU A 169 -0.32 -17.53 -25.18
C LEU A 169 -0.19 -18.20 -23.82
N ASN A 170 0.60 -19.25 -23.70
CA ASN A 170 0.90 -19.92 -22.44
C ASN A 170 1.52 -18.97 -21.43
N ASP A 171 2.40 -18.06 -21.85
CA ASP A 171 2.95 -17.04 -20.95
C ASP A 171 1.88 -16.09 -20.40
N ILE A 172 0.90 -15.72 -21.22
CA ILE A 172 -0.24 -14.93 -20.76
C ILE A 172 -1.10 -15.75 -19.80
N ARG A 173 -1.40 -17.01 -20.12
CA ARG A 173 -2.17 -17.92 -19.26
C ARG A 173 -1.52 -18.10 -17.89
N ARG A 174 -0.19 -18.30 -17.86
CA ARG A 174 0.62 -18.37 -16.64
C ARG A 174 0.47 -17.11 -15.80
N LYS A 175 0.64 -15.93 -16.43
CA LYS A 175 0.50 -14.65 -15.73
C LYS A 175 -0.90 -14.45 -15.17
N VAL A 176 -1.94 -14.68 -15.97
CA VAL A 176 -3.34 -14.46 -15.59
C VAL A 176 -3.75 -15.36 -14.43
N ARG A 177 -3.44 -16.67 -14.49
CA ARG A 177 -3.74 -17.59 -13.39
C ARG A 177 -3.06 -17.17 -12.10
N GLN A 178 -1.77 -16.83 -12.17
CA GLN A 178 -1.00 -16.41 -11.01
C GLN A 178 -1.56 -15.10 -10.43
N ASP A 179 -1.81 -14.08 -11.26
CA ASP A 179 -2.31 -12.77 -10.84
C ASP A 179 -3.63 -12.85 -10.08
N ILE A 180 -4.60 -13.58 -10.65
CA ILE A 180 -5.96 -13.72 -10.07
C ILE A 180 -5.91 -14.46 -8.72
N CYS A 181 -4.96 -15.38 -8.52
CA CYS A 181 -4.79 -16.14 -7.28
C CYS A 181 -3.93 -15.44 -6.21
N HIS A 182 -3.56 -14.17 -6.45
CA HIS A 182 -2.73 -13.34 -5.56
C HIS A 182 -3.35 -11.96 -5.33
N PHE A 183 -4.64 -11.94 -4.98
CA PHE A 183 -5.30 -10.77 -4.43
C PHE A 183 -4.59 -10.28 -3.17
N GLU A 184 -4.37 -8.97 -3.09
CA GLU A 184 -3.74 -8.29 -1.97
C GLU A 184 -4.28 -6.85 -1.86
N GLY A 185 -4.59 -6.40 -0.64
CA GLY A 185 -5.18 -5.09 -0.39
C GLY A 185 -4.35 -3.92 -0.94
N ASN A 186 -3.02 -4.00 -0.88
CA ASN A 186 -2.11 -2.99 -1.43
C ASN A 186 -2.23 -2.87 -2.97
N ALA A 187 -2.18 -4.00 -3.67
CA ALA A 187 -2.38 -4.04 -5.13
C ALA A 187 -3.77 -3.56 -5.53
N GLN A 188 -4.79 -3.94 -4.76
CA GLN A 188 -6.15 -3.46 -4.94
C GLN A 188 -6.29 -1.96 -4.67
N GLY A 189 -5.49 -1.38 -3.77
CA GLY A 189 -5.44 0.05 -3.52
C GLY A 189 -5.05 0.85 -4.77
N ILE A 190 -4.00 0.43 -5.47
CA ILE A 190 -3.58 1.03 -6.75
C ILE A 190 -4.69 0.93 -7.80
N ARG A 191 -5.25 -0.28 -7.99
CA ARG A 191 -6.36 -0.53 -8.92
C ARG A 191 -7.57 0.35 -8.60
N LEU A 192 -7.87 0.52 -7.31
CA LEU A 192 -8.99 1.30 -6.83
C LEU A 192 -8.82 2.78 -7.17
N VAL A 193 -7.71 3.41 -6.79
CA VAL A 193 -7.52 4.86 -6.98
C VAL A 193 -7.41 5.26 -8.46
N HIS A 194 -6.82 4.38 -9.29
CA HIS A 194 -6.63 4.63 -10.71
C HIS A 194 -7.82 4.19 -11.56
N THR A 195 -8.12 2.89 -11.57
CA THR A 195 -8.99 2.27 -12.58
C THR A 195 -10.46 2.41 -12.19
N LEU A 196 -10.79 2.13 -10.94
CA LEU A 196 -12.18 2.06 -10.46
C LEU A 196 -12.73 3.43 -10.07
N MET A 197 -12.03 4.14 -9.17
CA MET A 197 -12.47 5.43 -8.65
C MET A 197 -12.09 6.61 -9.55
N ARG A 198 -11.14 6.40 -10.48
CA ARG A 198 -10.64 7.44 -11.42
C ARG A 198 -10.32 8.76 -10.73
N MET A 199 -9.68 8.69 -9.56
CA MET A 199 -9.42 9.86 -8.70
C MET A 199 -8.48 10.87 -9.37
N ASN A 200 -7.65 10.39 -10.30
CA ASN A 200 -6.69 11.17 -11.08
C ASN A 200 -5.72 11.97 -10.21
N LEU A 201 -5.21 11.35 -9.13
CA LEU A 201 -4.25 11.93 -8.20
C LEU A 201 -2.91 12.23 -8.89
N THR A 202 -2.07 13.05 -8.25
CA THR A 202 -0.70 13.29 -8.70
C THR A 202 0.13 12.00 -8.69
N TRP A 203 1.17 11.95 -9.52
CA TRP A 203 2.05 10.79 -9.57
C TRP A 203 2.71 10.50 -8.21
N ALA A 204 3.17 11.55 -7.51
CA ALA A 204 3.77 11.39 -6.19
C ALA A 204 2.77 10.81 -5.17
N GLN A 205 1.51 11.26 -5.20
CA GLN A 205 0.48 10.76 -4.29
C GLN A 205 0.19 9.27 -4.50
N VAL A 206 0.14 8.80 -5.76
CA VAL A 206 -0.05 7.36 -6.04
C VAL A 206 1.22 6.56 -5.73
N GLY A 207 2.40 7.15 -5.93
CA GLY A 207 3.67 6.57 -5.50
C GLY A 207 3.69 6.29 -3.99
N GLY A 208 3.13 7.20 -3.19
CA GLY A 208 3.03 7.09 -1.72
C GLY A 208 2.35 5.80 -1.23
N ILE A 209 1.36 5.30 -1.97
CA ILE A 209 0.60 4.09 -1.59
C ILE A 209 1.12 2.80 -2.24
N LEU A 210 2.17 2.84 -3.06
CA LEU A 210 2.82 1.65 -3.61
C LEU A 210 3.77 1.03 -2.56
N LYS A 211 3.20 0.37 -1.55
CA LYS A 211 3.93 -0.20 -0.40
C LYS A 211 4.89 -1.33 -0.79
N TYR A 212 4.47 -2.17 -1.73
CA TYR A 212 5.26 -3.29 -2.25
C TYR A 212 5.44 -3.17 -3.75
N THR A 213 6.42 -3.89 -4.29
CA THR A 213 6.82 -3.74 -5.69
C THR A 213 6.81 -5.05 -6.47
N ARG A 214 6.44 -6.18 -5.84
CA ARG A 214 6.27 -7.46 -6.54
C ARG A 214 5.01 -7.41 -7.42
N PRO A 215 5.08 -7.76 -8.71
CA PRO A 215 3.88 -8.01 -9.51
C PRO A 215 3.09 -9.19 -8.94
N ALA A 216 1.76 -9.15 -8.94
CA ALA A 216 0.95 -10.28 -8.45
C ALA A 216 1.15 -11.57 -9.27
N TRP A 217 1.51 -11.47 -10.55
CA TRP A 217 1.86 -12.61 -11.41
C TRP A 217 3.30 -13.12 -11.26
N TRP A 218 4.07 -12.66 -10.25
CA TRP A 218 5.44 -13.11 -10.03
C TRP A 218 5.49 -14.57 -9.55
N ARG A 219 6.43 -15.35 -10.10
CA ARG A 219 6.58 -16.80 -9.82
C ARG A 219 8.00 -17.22 -9.44
N GLY A 220 9.01 -16.47 -9.88
CA GLY A 220 10.40 -16.81 -9.62
C GLY A 220 10.84 -16.55 -8.18
N SER A 221 12.07 -16.93 -7.85
CA SER A 221 12.70 -16.50 -6.62
C SER A 221 12.83 -14.98 -6.59
N VAL A 222 12.42 -14.36 -5.48
CA VAL A 222 12.59 -12.92 -5.28
C VAL A 222 14.08 -12.63 -5.08
N PRO A 223 14.67 -11.64 -5.79
CA PRO A 223 16.07 -11.28 -5.60
C PRO A 223 16.35 -10.79 -4.18
N ASP A 224 17.48 -11.19 -3.60
CA ASP A 224 17.83 -10.84 -2.22
C ASP A 224 17.89 -9.33 -1.97
N SER A 225 18.38 -8.58 -2.96
CA SER A 225 18.45 -7.12 -2.93
C SER A 225 17.07 -6.44 -2.78
N HIS A 226 15.98 -7.13 -3.11
CA HIS A 226 14.61 -6.60 -3.07
C HIS A 226 13.67 -7.45 -2.23
N ARG A 227 14.19 -8.41 -1.43
CA ARG A 227 13.39 -9.37 -0.66
C ARG A 227 12.29 -8.71 0.19
N TYR A 228 12.63 -7.59 0.83
CA TYR A 228 11.67 -6.83 1.63
C TYR A 228 10.63 -6.09 0.78
N LEU A 229 11.06 -5.38 -0.27
CA LEU A 229 10.18 -4.59 -1.15
C LEU A 229 9.21 -5.48 -1.96
N MET A 230 9.65 -6.71 -2.28
CA MET A 230 8.87 -7.70 -3.01
C MET A 230 8.21 -8.75 -2.10
N LYS A 231 8.10 -8.47 -0.80
CA LYS A 231 7.49 -9.39 0.19
C LYS A 231 6.05 -9.79 -0.16
N LYS A 232 5.26 -8.84 -0.68
CA LYS A 232 3.85 -9.02 -1.07
C LYS A 232 3.59 -8.45 -2.47
N PRO A 233 2.50 -8.84 -3.13
CA PRO A 233 2.06 -8.18 -4.37
C PRO A 233 1.77 -6.69 -4.15
N GLY A 234 2.34 -5.84 -4.99
CA GLY A 234 2.11 -4.39 -4.97
C GLY A 234 1.16 -3.88 -6.04
N TYR A 235 0.96 -4.64 -7.11
CA TYR A 235 0.10 -4.29 -8.23
C TYR A 235 -0.27 -5.52 -9.08
N TYR A 236 -1.42 -5.44 -9.75
CA TYR A 236 -1.94 -6.48 -10.63
C TYR A 236 -1.52 -6.31 -12.08
N LEU A 237 -1.69 -7.37 -12.87
CA LEU A 237 -1.45 -7.40 -14.31
C LEU A 237 -2.25 -6.32 -15.03
N SER A 238 -3.49 -6.06 -14.59
CA SER A 238 -4.33 -4.98 -15.11
C SER A 238 -3.72 -3.58 -14.95
N GLU A 239 -2.83 -3.38 -13.98
CA GLU A 239 -2.19 -2.10 -13.70
C GLU A 239 -0.71 -2.07 -14.16
N GLU A 240 -0.21 -3.11 -14.84
CA GLU A 240 1.20 -3.19 -15.28
C GLU A 240 1.63 -1.94 -16.07
N LYS A 241 0.83 -1.55 -17.08
CA LYS A 241 1.11 -0.37 -17.91
C LYS A 241 1.05 0.94 -17.11
N TYR A 242 0.15 1.02 -16.15
CA TYR A 242 0.02 2.19 -15.29
C TYR A 242 1.24 2.33 -14.37
N ILE A 243 1.66 1.23 -13.75
CA ILE A 243 2.85 1.19 -12.88
C ILE A 243 4.14 1.43 -13.68
N ALA A 244 4.25 0.92 -14.91
CA ALA A 244 5.38 1.22 -15.79
C ALA A 244 5.50 2.73 -16.06
N ARG A 245 4.36 3.40 -16.30
CA ARG A 245 4.35 4.86 -16.45
C ARG A 245 4.66 5.57 -15.13
N LEU A 246 4.06 5.16 -14.02
CA LEU A 246 4.34 5.71 -12.69
C LEU A 246 5.83 5.65 -12.35
N ARG A 247 6.50 4.52 -12.64
CA ARG A 247 7.95 4.40 -12.46
C ARG A 247 8.73 5.41 -13.29
N LYS A 248 8.35 5.62 -14.56
CA LYS A 248 8.98 6.64 -15.42
C LYS A 248 8.81 8.04 -14.84
N GLU A 249 7.58 8.40 -14.47
CA GLU A 249 7.22 9.74 -13.97
C GLU A 249 7.87 10.06 -12.61
N LEU A 250 8.16 9.03 -11.80
CA LEU A 250 8.82 9.16 -10.50
C LEU A 250 10.31 8.75 -10.51
N GLN A 251 10.87 8.48 -11.68
CA GLN A 251 12.25 8.01 -11.87
C GLN A 251 12.61 6.82 -10.94
N LEU A 252 11.72 5.84 -10.84
CA LEU A 252 11.92 4.65 -10.02
C LEU A 252 12.52 3.53 -10.87
N ALA A 253 13.61 2.93 -10.39
CA ALA A 253 14.14 1.71 -10.98
C ALA A 253 13.14 0.54 -10.83
N PRO A 254 13.28 -0.54 -11.63
CA PRO A 254 12.47 -1.74 -11.47
C PRO A 254 12.47 -2.21 -10.02
N TYR A 255 11.28 -2.55 -9.51
CA TYR A 255 11.05 -3.02 -8.14
C TYR A 255 11.46 -2.06 -7.01
N SER A 256 11.83 -0.81 -7.31
CA SER A 256 12.12 0.22 -6.32
C SER A 256 10.85 0.91 -5.83
N ARG A 257 10.88 1.36 -4.58
CA ARG A 257 9.76 1.99 -3.88
C ARG A 257 9.91 3.50 -3.84
N PHE A 258 8.78 4.21 -3.78
CA PHE A 258 8.78 5.67 -3.62
C PHE A 258 9.33 6.07 -2.24
N PRO A 259 10.17 7.13 -2.12
CA PRO A 259 10.84 7.45 -0.86
C PRO A 259 9.89 7.75 0.31
N LEU A 260 8.78 8.46 0.09
CA LEU A 260 7.87 8.85 1.17
C LEU A 260 7.03 7.66 1.68
N THR A 261 6.97 6.56 0.94
CA THR A 261 6.30 5.33 1.41
C THR A 261 6.95 4.74 2.65
N TRP A 262 8.26 4.96 2.84
CA TRP A 262 8.97 4.54 4.06
C TRP A 262 8.43 5.26 5.31
N ILE A 263 8.03 6.52 5.18
CA ILE A 263 7.48 7.32 6.28
C ILE A 263 6.09 6.81 6.64
N MET A 264 5.23 6.59 5.64
CA MET A 264 3.90 6.03 5.84
C MET A 264 3.97 4.63 6.48
N GLU A 265 4.88 3.77 6.02
CA GLU A 265 5.04 2.42 6.58
C GLU A 265 5.51 2.45 8.03
N ALA A 266 6.45 3.35 8.38
CA ALA A 266 6.87 3.53 9.76
C ALA A 266 5.72 4.04 10.65
N ALA A 267 4.89 4.95 10.14
CA ALA A 267 3.71 5.43 10.85
C ALA A 267 2.69 4.30 11.12
N ASP A 268 2.43 3.47 10.12
CA ASP A 268 1.54 2.32 10.20
C ASP A 268 2.04 1.32 11.27
N ASP A 269 3.33 0.96 11.23
CA ASP A 269 3.95 0.06 12.19
C ASP A 269 3.89 0.59 13.64
N ILE A 270 4.07 1.91 13.85
CA ILE A 270 4.00 2.53 15.18
C ILE A 270 2.57 2.53 15.74
N SER A 271 1.60 2.98 14.93
CA SER A 271 0.20 3.05 15.37
C SER A 271 -0.38 1.67 15.66
N TYR A 272 -0.02 0.67 14.85
CA TYR A 272 -0.50 -0.71 15.00
C TYR A 272 -0.16 -1.32 16.36
N CYS A 273 1.04 -1.05 16.90
CA CYS A 273 1.48 -1.66 18.15
C CYS A 273 0.73 -1.13 19.39
N VAL A 274 0.26 0.11 19.38
CA VAL A 274 -0.36 0.75 20.55
C VAL A 274 -1.87 0.59 20.53
N ALA A 275 -2.50 0.82 19.37
CA ALA A 275 -3.96 0.79 19.22
C ALA A 275 -4.56 -0.59 19.51
N ASP A 276 -3.97 -1.66 18.96
CA ASP A 276 -4.49 -3.03 19.13
C ASP A 276 -4.47 -3.48 20.61
N LEU A 277 -3.48 -3.00 21.37
CA LEU A 277 -3.36 -3.33 22.79
C LEU A 277 -4.34 -2.54 23.65
N GLU A 278 -4.57 -1.27 23.32
CA GLU A 278 -5.58 -0.43 23.98
C GLU A 278 -6.99 -1.01 23.76
N ASP A 279 -7.33 -1.36 22.51
CA ASP A 279 -8.61 -1.98 22.19
C ASP A 279 -8.79 -3.32 22.91
N ALA A 280 -7.73 -4.11 23.09
CA ALA A 280 -7.79 -5.37 23.83
C ALA A 280 -8.07 -5.19 25.33
N VAL A 281 -7.60 -4.10 25.94
CA VAL A 281 -7.92 -3.73 27.33
C VAL A 281 -9.35 -3.24 27.43
N GLU A 282 -9.79 -2.38 26.51
CA GLU A 282 -11.17 -1.86 26.43
C GLU A 282 -12.20 -2.99 26.25
N LYS A 283 -11.80 -4.05 25.53
CA LYS A 283 -12.58 -5.29 25.33
C LYS A 283 -12.64 -6.20 26.56
N GLU A 284 -11.97 -5.85 27.66
CA GLU A 284 -11.73 -6.72 28.83
C GLU A 284 -11.09 -8.07 28.48
N SER A 285 -10.56 -8.22 27.26
CA SER A 285 -9.87 -9.42 26.80
C SER A 285 -8.46 -9.52 27.39
N LEU A 286 -7.96 -8.43 27.95
CA LEU A 286 -6.70 -8.37 28.67
C LEU A 286 -6.81 -7.38 29.85
N ALA A 287 -6.54 -7.84 31.07
CA ALA A 287 -6.52 -6.94 32.23
C ALA A 287 -5.34 -5.96 32.14
N LEU A 288 -5.56 -4.68 32.51
CA LEU A 288 -4.53 -3.63 32.47
C LEU A 288 -3.26 -3.98 33.28
N SER A 289 -3.40 -4.71 34.38
CA SER A 289 -2.27 -5.22 35.17
C SER A 289 -1.42 -6.24 34.41
N SER A 290 -2.08 -7.08 33.59
CA SER A 290 -1.40 -8.04 32.71
C SER A 290 -0.72 -7.32 31.53
N PHE A 291 -1.33 -6.24 31.02
CA PHE A 291 -0.71 -5.36 30.01
C PHE A 291 0.60 -4.76 30.51
N ILE A 292 0.57 -4.11 31.67
CA ILE A 292 1.76 -3.46 32.27
C ILE A 292 2.86 -4.49 32.47
N THR A 293 2.50 -5.70 32.93
CA THR A 293 3.47 -6.79 33.13
C THR A 293 4.09 -7.23 31.81
N ILE A 294 3.31 -7.46 30.76
CA ILE A 294 3.80 -7.88 29.43
C ILE A 294 4.69 -6.79 28.82
N TYR A 295 4.27 -5.53 28.91
CA TYR A 295 4.99 -4.38 28.35
C TYR A 295 6.34 -4.16 29.04
N ILE A 296 6.38 -4.25 30.37
CA ILE A 296 7.61 -4.06 31.17
C ILE A 296 8.55 -5.26 31.05
N THR A 297 8.04 -6.49 31.07
CA THR A 297 8.90 -7.70 31.04
C THR A 297 9.43 -8.07 29.66
N ARG A 298 8.75 -7.69 28.56
CA ARG A 298 9.13 -8.03 27.18
C ARG A 298 9.62 -6.84 26.35
N GLY A 299 10.19 -5.81 26.99
CA GLY A 299 10.57 -4.53 26.39
C GLY A 299 10.90 -4.53 24.90
N ALA A 300 10.30 -3.58 24.17
CA ALA A 300 10.64 -3.14 22.79
C ALA A 300 10.80 -4.22 21.68
N THR A 301 10.42 -5.48 21.93
CA THR A 301 10.48 -6.58 20.94
C THR A 301 9.10 -7.08 20.51
N MET A 302 8.06 -6.26 20.70
CA MET A 302 6.70 -6.53 20.19
C MET A 302 6.57 -6.24 18.69
N ARG A 303 7.32 -6.95 17.85
CA ARG A 303 7.17 -6.86 16.37
C ARG A 303 5.98 -7.65 15.82
N ARG A 304 5.25 -8.39 16.65
CA ARG A 304 4.05 -9.16 16.30
C ARG A 304 3.49 -9.82 17.56
N ILE A 305 2.56 -9.17 18.24
CA ILE A 305 1.51 -9.94 18.90
C ILE A 305 0.56 -10.34 17.77
N ARG A 306 0.67 -11.57 17.27
CA ARG A 306 -0.34 -12.09 16.35
C ARG A 306 -1.61 -12.29 17.18
N CYS A 307 -2.57 -11.37 17.09
CA CYS A 307 -3.92 -11.55 17.63
C CYS A 307 -4.69 -12.74 17.02
N LEU A 308 -4.12 -13.44 16.03
CA LEU A 308 -4.69 -14.63 15.40
C LEU A 308 -4.70 -15.90 16.26
N SER A 309 -4.20 -15.87 17.50
CA SER A 309 -4.26 -17.03 18.43
C SER A 309 -5.35 -16.91 19.50
N TRP A 310 -6.25 -15.93 19.38
CA TRP A 310 -7.38 -15.74 20.30
C TRP A 310 -8.73 -16.19 19.70
N TRP A 311 -8.69 -16.94 18.60
CA TRP A 311 -9.81 -17.68 18.00
C TRP A 311 -9.32 -19.03 17.48
#